data_AF-L7F934-F1
#
_entry.id   AF-L7F934-F1
#
_cell.length_a   1.000
_cell.length_b   1.000
_cell.length_c   1.000
_cell.angle_alpha   90.00
_cell.angle_beta   90.00
_cell.angle_gamma   90.00
#
_symmetry.space_group_name_H-M   'P 1'
#
loop_
_entity.id
_entity.type
_entity.pdbx_description
1 polymer ?
#
loop_
_entity_poly.entity_id
_entity_poly.type
_entity_poly.pdbx_seq_one_letter_code
_entity_poly.pdbx_strand_id
1 'polypeptide(L)'
;MTVRRGSVSTEGETLTWRLSVDTPTVVDLWEPVRVLPVTEGAELSTKDVDPQWLLDSSGDVPDPERPLSDAHLWVWLNIPPGSTGVDFVVPTVRDQVTEPTESMRLALTDRNAKPLPDRPVLTGTVLDKP
;
A
#
# COMPACT_ATOMS: atom_id res chain seq x y z
N MET A 1 -5.55 -17.58 -2.07
CA MET A 1 -4.83 -16.30 -2.10
C MET A 1 -5.02 -15.58 -0.78
N THR A 2 -3.94 -15.00 -0.27
CA THR A 2 -3.85 -14.43 1.08
C THR A 2 -2.91 -13.24 1.02
N VAL A 3 -3.20 -12.19 1.81
CA VAL A 3 -2.26 -11.08 2.03
C VAL A 3 -1.80 -11.14 3.47
N ARG A 4 -0.49 -11.08 3.69
CA ARG A 4 0.08 -11.04 5.05
C ARG A 4 0.22 -9.60 5.53
N ARG A 5 0.09 -9.42 6.86
CA ARG A 5 0.01 -8.13 7.57
C ARG A 5 1.05 -7.12 7.11
N GLY A 6 0.66 -5.84 7.20
CA GLY A 6 1.57 -4.72 7.08
C GLY A 6 2.57 -4.69 8.22
N SER A 7 3.78 -4.25 7.91
CA SER A 7 4.85 -4.00 8.85
C SER A 7 4.62 -2.69 9.63
N VAL A 8 5.24 -2.59 10.80
CA VAL A 8 5.62 -1.30 11.38
C VAL A 8 6.96 -0.93 10.78
N SER A 9 7.10 0.30 10.27
CA SER A 9 8.35 0.85 9.75
C SER A 9 8.64 2.21 10.36
N THR A 10 9.85 2.71 10.12
CA THR A 10 10.22 4.10 10.42
C THR A 10 10.23 4.91 9.12
N GLU A 11 10.02 6.22 9.17
CA GLU A 11 10.17 7.09 8.00
C GLU A 11 11.51 6.90 7.26
N GLY A 12 11.44 6.94 5.94
CA GLY A 12 12.54 6.63 5.03
C GLY A 12 12.75 5.13 4.79
N GLU A 13 11.94 4.26 5.40
CA GLU A 13 11.90 2.82 5.12
C GLU A 13 10.68 2.48 4.24
N THR A 14 10.31 1.20 4.17
CA THR A 14 9.25 0.71 3.29
C THR A 14 8.18 -0.04 4.07
N LEU A 15 6.91 0.30 3.82
CA LEU A 15 5.82 -0.62 4.15
C LEU A 15 5.77 -1.72 3.09
N THR A 16 5.73 -2.98 3.53
CA THR A 16 5.69 -4.13 2.63
C THR A 16 4.56 -5.08 3.01
N TRP A 17 3.74 -5.45 2.03
CA TRP A 17 2.74 -6.49 2.14
C TRP A 17 3.00 -7.57 1.10
N ARG A 18 2.93 -8.84 1.51
CA ARG A 18 3.07 -9.96 0.58
C ARG A 18 1.71 -10.55 0.21
N LEU A 19 1.40 -10.54 -1.08
CA LEU A 19 0.33 -11.32 -1.67
C LEU A 19 0.86 -12.73 -1.97
N SER A 20 0.11 -13.76 -1.60
CA SER A 20 0.53 -15.15 -1.81
C SER A 20 -0.60 -16.08 -2.24
N VAL A 21 -0.22 -17.12 -2.98
CA VAL A 21 -1.01 -18.29 -3.32
C VAL A 21 -0.30 -19.55 -2.81
N ASP A 22 -1.05 -20.62 -2.58
CA ASP A 22 -0.53 -21.82 -1.90
C ASP A 22 0.34 -22.70 -2.80
N THR A 23 0.17 -22.59 -4.12
CA THR A 23 0.94 -23.31 -5.13
C THR A 23 1.41 -22.35 -6.22
N PRO A 24 2.55 -22.62 -6.88
CA PRO A 24 3.00 -21.83 -8.02
C PRO A 24 1.89 -21.65 -9.06
N THR A 25 1.69 -20.42 -9.54
CA THR A 25 0.73 -20.18 -10.62
C THR A 25 1.26 -20.77 -11.93
N VAL A 26 0.36 -21.18 -12.82
CA VAL A 26 0.73 -21.67 -14.17
C VAL A 26 0.52 -20.61 -15.25
N VAL A 27 -0.08 -19.48 -14.87
CA VAL A 27 -0.38 -18.31 -15.70
C VAL A 27 -0.16 -17.05 -14.85
N ASP A 28 -0.06 -15.90 -15.51
CA ASP A 28 -0.12 -14.61 -14.82
C ASP A 28 -1.42 -14.47 -14.04
N LEU A 29 -1.29 -14.27 -12.73
CA LEU A 29 -2.41 -13.94 -11.87
C LEU A 29 -2.32 -12.45 -11.51
N TRP A 30 -3.38 -11.72 -11.84
CA TRP A 30 -3.49 -10.30 -11.56
C TRP A 30 -4.53 -10.06 -10.47
N GLU A 31 -4.11 -9.39 -9.40
CA GLU A 31 -4.97 -9.03 -8.28
C GLU A 31 -4.81 -7.54 -7.96
N PRO A 32 -5.89 -6.75 -8.00
CA PRO A 32 -5.83 -5.34 -7.67
C PRO A 32 -5.95 -5.08 -6.17
N VAL A 33 -5.13 -4.15 -5.68
CA VAL A 33 -5.18 -3.63 -4.31
C VAL A 33 -5.55 -2.15 -4.31
N ARG A 34 -6.20 -1.70 -3.23
CA ARG A 34 -6.60 -0.31 -3.06
C ARG A 34 -6.20 0.23 -1.70
N VAL A 35 -5.69 1.46 -1.70
CA VAL A 35 -5.50 2.24 -0.48
C VAL A 35 -6.83 2.82 -0.02
N LEU A 36 -7.16 2.61 1.25
CA LEU A 36 -8.40 3.07 1.86
C LEU A 36 -8.12 4.13 2.94
N PRO A 37 -9.08 5.03 3.20
CA PRO A 37 -8.97 5.95 4.32
C PRO A 37 -8.78 5.21 5.65
N VAL A 38 -7.93 5.75 6.52
CA VAL A 38 -7.81 5.25 7.91
C VAL A 38 -9.09 5.50 8.68
N THR A 39 -9.41 4.62 9.64
CA THR A 39 -10.58 4.77 10.51
C THR A 39 -10.27 5.45 11.83
N GLU A 40 -8.99 5.57 12.17
CA GLU A 40 -8.47 6.13 13.41
C GLU A 40 -7.01 6.57 13.20
N GLY A 41 -6.54 7.53 14.00
CA GLY A 41 -5.17 8.03 13.94
C GLY A 41 -4.89 8.94 12.74
N ALA A 42 -3.60 9.24 12.53
CA ALA A 42 -3.12 9.98 11.36
C ALA A 42 -2.95 9.04 10.16
N GLU A 43 -3.24 9.55 8.98
CA GLU A 43 -3.02 8.85 7.71
C GLU A 43 -1.73 9.32 7.09
N LEU A 44 -0.96 8.41 6.48
CA LEU A 44 0.11 8.80 5.56
C LEU A 44 -0.45 9.78 4.52
N SER A 45 0.30 10.82 4.21
CA SER A 45 0.01 11.83 3.22
C SER A 45 0.65 11.50 1.86
N THR A 46 0.32 12.30 0.85
CA THR A 46 0.96 12.27 -0.46
C THR A 46 2.41 12.76 -0.44
N LYS A 47 2.88 13.39 0.64
CA LYS A 47 4.28 13.80 0.79
C LYS A 47 5.15 12.77 1.48
N ASP A 48 4.57 11.82 2.20
CA ASP A 48 5.32 10.89 3.05
C ASP A 48 5.76 9.64 2.29
N VAL A 49 5.44 9.58 0.99
CA VAL A 49 5.83 8.51 0.06
C VAL A 49 6.73 9.04 -1.05
N ASP A 50 7.52 8.14 -1.64
CA ASP A 50 8.37 8.49 -2.77
C ASP A 50 7.54 9.10 -3.92
N PRO A 51 7.89 10.32 -4.40
CA PRO A 51 7.10 11.02 -5.42
C PRO A 51 6.98 10.26 -6.75
N GLN A 52 8.03 9.52 -7.13
CA GLN A 52 8.01 8.73 -8.37
C GLN A 52 7.10 7.52 -8.19
N TRP A 53 7.15 6.86 -7.03
CA TRP A 53 6.24 5.77 -6.70
C TRP A 53 4.77 6.22 -6.71
N LEU A 54 4.47 7.40 -6.14
CA LEU A 54 3.12 7.97 -6.16
C LEU A 54 2.65 8.18 -7.60
N LEU A 55 3.48 8.82 -8.43
CA LEU A 55 3.20 9.07 -9.83
C LEU A 55 2.96 7.77 -10.62
N ASP A 56 3.83 6.78 -10.45
CA ASP A 56 3.73 5.50 -11.16
C ASP A 56 2.50 4.70 -10.72
N SER A 57 2.11 4.80 -9.46
CA SER A 57 1.03 4.00 -8.87
C SER A 57 -0.36 4.63 -9.01
N SER A 58 -0.45 5.95 -9.13
CA SER A 58 -1.74 6.69 -9.16
C SER A 58 -1.86 7.73 -10.28
N GLY A 59 -0.75 8.18 -10.87
CA GLY A 59 -0.73 9.34 -11.75
C GLY A 59 -0.76 10.68 -11.02
N ASP A 60 -0.78 10.69 -9.69
CA ASP A 60 -0.81 11.90 -8.88
C ASP A 60 0.60 12.40 -8.48
N VAL A 61 0.64 13.61 -7.95
CA VAL A 61 1.84 14.27 -7.42
C VAL A 61 1.67 14.64 -5.95
N PRO A 62 2.78 14.83 -5.20
CA PRO A 62 2.74 15.11 -3.76
C PRO A 62 1.95 16.36 -3.37
N ASP A 63 2.08 17.44 -4.15
CA ASP A 63 1.46 18.73 -3.85
C ASP A 63 0.11 18.95 -4.58
N PRO A 64 -0.89 19.55 -3.93
CA PRO A 64 -0.93 19.86 -2.50
C PRO A 64 -1.02 18.58 -1.66
N GLU A 65 -0.43 18.66 -0.48
CA GLU A 65 -0.47 17.60 0.52
C GLU A 65 -1.91 17.25 0.89
N ARG A 66 -2.20 15.95 0.91
CA ARG A 66 -3.51 15.38 1.25
C ARG A 66 -3.33 13.94 1.75
N PRO A 67 -4.34 13.36 2.43
CA PRO A 67 -4.31 11.95 2.81
C PRO A 67 -4.02 11.04 1.60
N LEU A 68 -3.20 10.02 1.77
CA LEU A 68 -2.77 9.14 0.68
C LEU A 68 -3.94 8.41 0.02
N SER A 69 -5.02 8.13 0.75
CA SER A 69 -6.25 7.55 0.19
C SER A 69 -7.00 8.46 -0.79
N ASP A 70 -6.79 9.78 -0.70
CA ASP A 70 -7.32 10.76 -1.66
C ASP A 70 -6.55 10.77 -2.98
N ALA A 71 -5.37 10.14 -3.05
CA ALA A 71 -4.67 9.85 -4.32
C ALA A 71 -5.26 8.65 -5.09
N HIS A 72 -6.30 8.02 -4.53
CA HIS A 72 -7.09 6.97 -5.18
C HIS A 72 -6.26 5.79 -5.73
N LEU A 73 -5.15 5.46 -5.08
CA LEU A 73 -4.25 4.36 -5.42
C LEU A 73 -5.01 3.04 -5.58
N TRP A 74 -5.04 2.52 -6.81
CA TRP A 74 -5.64 1.26 -7.20
C TRP A 74 -4.68 0.50 -8.13
N VAL A 75 -3.86 -0.36 -7.52
CA VAL A 75 -2.66 -0.93 -8.15
C VAL A 75 -2.88 -2.40 -8.48
N TRP A 76 -2.52 -2.79 -9.70
CA TRP A 76 -2.61 -4.18 -10.17
C TRP A 76 -1.32 -4.94 -9.89
N LEU A 77 -1.39 -5.93 -9.00
CA LEU A 77 -0.24 -6.77 -8.66
C LEU A 77 -0.21 -8.02 -9.55
N ASN A 78 0.96 -8.36 -10.08
CA ASN A 78 1.18 -9.56 -10.89
C ASN A 78 1.92 -10.63 -10.08
N ILE A 79 1.33 -11.83 -10.01
CA ILE A 79 2.04 -13.06 -9.61
C ILE A 79 2.36 -13.82 -10.91
N PRO A 80 3.63 -13.82 -11.36
CA PRO A 80 4.00 -14.44 -12.62
C PRO A 80 3.99 -15.97 -12.52
N PRO A 81 3.89 -16.70 -13.65
CA PRO A 81 3.98 -18.16 -13.70
C PRO A 81 5.21 -18.68 -12.96
N GLY A 82 5.03 -19.75 -12.17
CA GLY A 82 6.06 -20.34 -11.35
C GLY A 82 6.28 -19.64 -10.00
N SER A 83 5.65 -18.48 -9.75
CA SER A 83 5.71 -17.80 -8.45
C SER A 83 4.54 -18.17 -7.55
N THR A 84 4.77 -18.08 -6.24
CA THR A 84 3.75 -18.20 -5.19
C THR A 84 3.31 -16.86 -4.63
N GLY A 85 3.85 -15.74 -5.12
CA GLY A 85 3.48 -14.43 -4.59
C GLY A 85 4.25 -13.26 -5.20
N VAL A 86 3.86 -12.08 -4.73
CA VAL A 86 4.44 -10.78 -5.10
C VAL A 86 4.34 -9.85 -3.89
N ASP A 87 5.28 -8.92 -3.77
CA ASP A 87 5.28 -7.92 -2.71
C ASP A 87 4.72 -6.60 -3.25
N PHE A 88 3.83 -5.98 -2.47
CA PHE A 88 3.43 -4.60 -2.65
C PHE A 88 4.24 -3.75 -1.68
N VAL A 89 5.03 -2.84 -2.23
CA VAL A 89 6.01 -2.03 -1.51
C VAL A 89 5.63 -0.56 -1.65
N VAL A 90 5.53 0.14 -0.53
CA VAL A 90 5.31 1.58 -0.44
C VAL A 90 6.56 2.20 0.18
N PRO A 91 7.40 2.89 -0.60
CA PRO A 91 8.57 3.58 -0.07
C PRO A 91 8.13 4.86 0.61
N THR A 92 8.44 4.98 1.90
CA THR A 92 8.24 6.23 2.64
C THR A 92 9.45 7.13 2.46
N VAL A 93 9.23 8.43 2.50
CA VAL A 93 10.32 9.41 2.56
C VAL A 93 10.54 9.85 4.00
N ARG A 94 11.75 10.28 4.30
CA ARG A 94 12.04 10.99 5.54
C ARG A 94 12.08 12.47 5.23
N ASP A 95 11.47 13.28 6.08
CA ASP A 95 11.61 14.72 6.00
C ASP A 95 12.12 15.35 7.31
N GLN A 96 11.86 16.64 7.52
CA GLN A 96 12.31 17.41 8.69
C GLN A 96 11.17 17.86 9.60
N VAL A 97 9.94 17.44 9.29
CA VAL A 97 8.74 17.70 10.07
C VAL A 97 8.64 16.60 11.13
N THR A 98 8.25 16.98 12.34
CA THR A 98 7.90 15.99 13.37
C THR A 98 6.43 15.66 13.23
N GLU A 99 6.16 14.38 13.01
CA GLU A 99 4.82 13.88 12.68
C GLU A 99 4.33 12.89 13.75
N PRO A 100 3.00 12.75 13.95
CA PRO A 100 2.47 11.67 14.77
C PRO A 100 2.76 10.31 14.12
N THR A 101 2.49 9.20 14.84
CA THR A 101 2.44 7.89 14.18
C THR A 101 1.35 7.86 13.13
N GLU A 102 1.72 7.46 11.92
CA GLU A 102 0.83 7.47 10.75
C GLU A 102 0.52 6.06 10.28
N SER A 103 -0.55 5.93 9.50
CA SER A 103 -1.02 4.63 9.05
C SER A 103 -1.56 4.66 7.63
N MET A 104 -1.53 3.49 6.99
CA MET A 104 -2.14 3.24 5.69
C MET A 104 -2.94 1.95 5.73
N ARG A 105 -4.14 1.97 5.13
CA ARG A 105 -4.98 0.78 4.99
C ARG A 105 -4.98 0.26 3.56
N LEU A 106 -4.82 -1.05 3.42
CA LEU A 106 -4.76 -1.76 2.15
C LEU A 106 -5.84 -2.83 2.09
N ALA A 107 -6.58 -2.89 0.98
CA ALA A 107 -7.56 -3.94 0.71
C ALA A 107 -7.31 -4.59 -0.65
N LEU A 108 -7.54 -5.91 -0.73
CA LEU A 108 -7.79 -6.58 -2.00
C LEU A 108 -9.13 -6.10 -2.58
N THR A 109 -9.22 -5.95 -3.90
CA THR A 109 -10.43 -5.46 -4.55
C THR A 109 -10.89 -6.32 -5.72
N ASP A 110 -12.15 -6.18 -6.08
CA ASP A 110 -12.65 -6.64 -7.38
C ASP A 110 -12.21 -5.70 -8.53
N ARG A 111 -12.62 -6.03 -9.74
CA ARG A 111 -12.34 -5.21 -10.94
C ARG A 111 -13.08 -3.86 -10.98
N ASN A 112 -13.90 -3.55 -9.97
CA ASN A 112 -14.62 -2.29 -9.82
C ASN A 112 -14.08 -1.46 -8.65
N ALA A 113 -12.87 -1.78 -8.17
CA ALA A 113 -12.22 -1.14 -7.03
C ALA A 113 -13.01 -1.25 -5.71
N LYS A 114 -13.87 -2.27 -5.58
CA LYS A 114 -14.60 -2.58 -4.35
C LYS A 114 -13.82 -3.59 -3.53
N PRO A 115 -13.63 -3.38 -2.21
CA PRO A 115 -13.01 -4.38 -1.35
C PRO A 115 -13.69 -5.74 -1.47
N LEU A 116 -12.89 -6.81 -1.59
CA LEU A 116 -13.43 -8.16 -1.64
C LEU A 116 -14.12 -8.51 -0.31
N PRO A 117 -15.31 -9.15 -0.35
CA PRO A 117 -15.97 -9.61 0.86
C PRO A 117 -15.11 -10.66 1.57
N ASP A 118 -15.21 -10.70 2.91
CA ASP A 118 -14.51 -11.66 3.78
C ASP A 118 -12.97 -11.66 3.67
N ARG A 119 -12.39 -10.61 3.09
CA ARG A 119 -10.94 -10.38 3.07
C ARG A 119 -10.55 -9.31 4.09
N PRO A 120 -9.42 -9.48 4.80
CA PRO A 120 -8.99 -8.48 5.76
C PRO A 120 -8.57 -7.20 5.04
N VAL A 121 -8.91 -6.06 5.63
CA VAL A 121 -8.19 -4.80 5.39
C VAL A 121 -6.97 -4.80 6.30
N LEU A 122 -5.80 -4.59 5.74
CA LEU A 122 -4.54 -4.60 6.48
C LEU A 122 -4.09 -3.17 6.74
N THR A 123 -3.53 -2.92 7.92
CA THR A 123 -2.91 -1.65 8.28
C THR A 123 -1.39 -1.82 8.28
N GLY A 124 -0.69 -0.87 7.68
CA GLY A 124 0.75 -0.62 7.89
C GLY A 124 0.92 0.68 8.66
N THR A 125 1.98 0.77 9.46
CA THR A 125 2.21 1.90 10.38
C THR A 125 3.61 2.44 10.20
N VAL A 126 3.73 3.76 10.14
CA VAL A 126 5.01 4.48 10.02
C VAL A 126 5.24 5.29 11.29
N LEU A 127 6.42 5.12 11.86
CA LEU A 127 6.89 5.90 13.00
C LEU A 127 7.79 7.02 12.49
N ASP A 128 7.60 8.22 13.03
CA ASP A 128 8.50 9.35 12.81
C ASP A 128 9.95 8.99 13.20
N LYS A 129 10.90 9.53 12.44
CA LYS A 129 12.34 9.43 12.70
C LYS A 129 12.95 10.81 13.00
N PRO A 130 13.23 11.09 14.30
CA PRO A 130 13.93 12.29 14.72
C PRO A 130 15.28 12.52 14.03
#